data_AF-A0A8H6V8W1-F1
#
_entry.id   AF-A0A8H6V8W1-F1
#
_cell.length_a   1.000
_cell.length_b   1.000
_cell.length_c   1.000
_cell.angle_alpha   90.00
_cell.angle_beta   90.00
_cell.angle_gamma   90.00
#
_symmetry.space_group_name_H-M   'P 1'
#
loop_
_entity.id
_entity.type
_entity.pdbx_description
1 polymer ?
#
loop_
_entity_poly.entity_id
_entity_poly.type
_entity_poly.pdbx_seq_one_letter_code
_entity_poly.pdbx_strand_id
1 'polypeptide(L)'
;MTDPPHPHSHYFGTGECFLWRASVLPSPTNLLHIHGLQSEEMLERAGLPLPPSADTTHAGRSTTLRGDSRNHGDGRLAAPRANGVAGAGTASGASTPERIRFKAFPYSGVNDYMMFCETGFLSLGGGDGHYGLWVDSSLEKGVSASCQTFGNEPLSDEGVKFDVLGVEVWYVGA
;
A
#
# COMPACT_ATOMS: atom_id res chain seq x y z
N MET A 1 13.48 -12.59 -6.89
CA MET A 1 13.20 -13.94 -6.37
C MET A 1 13.99 -14.92 -7.20
N THR A 2 14.88 -15.65 -6.55
CA THR A 2 15.66 -16.73 -7.16
C THR A 2 14.88 -18.05 -7.25
N ASP A 3 13.76 -18.18 -6.53
CA ASP A 3 12.92 -19.39 -6.48
C ASP A 3 11.43 -19.01 -6.54
N PRO A 4 10.65 -19.45 -7.55
CA PRO A 4 9.22 -19.13 -7.65
C PRO A 4 8.38 -19.84 -6.58
N PRO A 5 7.16 -19.34 -6.27
CA PRO A 5 6.28 -20.04 -5.34
C PRO A 5 5.95 -21.45 -5.86
N HIS A 6 6.19 -22.47 -5.03
CA HIS A 6 5.83 -23.85 -5.32
C HIS A 6 5.27 -24.52 -4.06
N PRO A 7 4.36 -25.51 -4.21
CA PRO A 7 3.88 -26.28 -3.08
C PRO A 7 5.03 -26.91 -2.28
N HIS A 8 5.05 -26.70 -0.97
CA HIS A 8 6.08 -27.23 -0.08
C HIS A 8 5.54 -27.32 1.36
N SER A 9 5.97 -28.33 2.14
CA SER A 9 5.48 -28.56 3.51
C SER A 9 6.08 -27.63 4.57
N HIS A 10 7.01 -26.76 4.17
CA HIS A 10 7.72 -25.84 5.05
C HIS A 10 7.82 -24.47 4.40
N TYR A 11 7.99 -23.45 5.24
CA TYR A 11 8.30 -22.10 4.80
C TYR A 11 9.62 -22.05 4.04
N PHE A 12 9.69 -21.19 3.03
CA PHE A 12 10.89 -20.94 2.22
C PHE A 12 11.03 -19.45 1.90
N GLY A 13 12.23 -19.03 1.51
CA GLY A 13 12.57 -17.65 1.17
C GLY A 13 14.02 -17.29 1.47
N THR A 14 14.53 -16.24 0.83
CA THR A 14 15.91 -15.75 0.98
C THR A 14 16.02 -14.47 1.82
N GLY A 15 14.90 -13.97 2.36
CA GLY A 15 14.83 -12.69 3.06
C GLY A 15 14.73 -11.47 2.14
N GLU A 16 14.70 -11.67 0.82
CA GLU A 16 14.59 -10.57 -0.16
C GLU A 16 13.13 -10.20 -0.49
N CYS A 17 12.17 -11.04 -0.11
CA CYS A 17 10.75 -10.75 -0.29
C CYS A 17 10.30 -9.65 0.68
N PHE A 18 9.33 -8.86 0.24
CA PHE A 18 8.70 -7.81 1.04
C PHE A 18 7.21 -7.74 0.70
N LEU A 19 6.41 -7.26 1.63
CA LEU A 19 5.02 -6.91 1.38
C LEU A 19 4.90 -5.42 1.08
N TRP A 20 3.86 -5.03 0.37
CA TRP A 20 3.52 -3.62 0.22
C TRP A 20 2.00 -3.47 0.12
N ARG A 21 1.52 -2.28 0.47
CA ARG A 21 0.13 -1.88 0.26
C ARG A 21 0.06 -0.55 -0.45
N ALA A 22 -0.99 -0.36 -1.25
CA ALA A 22 -1.36 0.93 -1.81
C ALA A 22 -2.69 1.39 -1.23
N SER A 23 -2.76 2.65 -0.83
CA SER A 23 -4.00 3.29 -0.38
C SER A 23 -4.28 4.55 -1.17
N VAL A 24 -5.56 4.73 -1.47
CA VAL A 24 -6.09 5.95 -2.06
C VAL A 24 -6.27 6.98 -0.97
N LEU A 25 -5.64 8.15 -1.12
CA LEU A 25 -5.81 9.24 -0.17
C LEU A 25 -6.89 10.21 -0.66
N PRO A 26 -7.73 10.72 0.26
CA PRO A 26 -8.66 11.78 -0.07
C PRO A 26 -7.92 13.08 -0.42
N SER A 27 -8.55 13.89 -1.27
CA SER A 27 -8.06 15.22 -1.63
C SER A 27 -7.88 16.09 -0.39
N PRO A 28 -6.76 16.83 -0.25
CA PRO A 28 -6.57 17.76 0.87
C PRO A 28 -7.66 18.85 0.92
N THR A 29 -8.26 19.20 -0.22
CA THR A 29 -9.38 20.16 -0.28
C THR A 29 -10.64 19.64 0.42
N ASN A 30 -10.92 18.33 0.33
CA ASN A 30 -12.02 17.69 1.07
C ASN A 30 -11.72 17.62 2.58
N LEU A 31 -10.45 17.40 2.93
CA LEU A 31 -10.02 17.34 4.32
C LEU A 31 -10.14 18.70 5.03
N LEU A 32 -9.79 19.81 4.35
CA LEU A 32 -9.88 21.17 4.92
C LEU A 32 -11.31 21.70 5.12
N HIS A 33 -12.32 21.11 4.46
CA HIS A 33 -13.70 21.62 4.50
C HIS A 33 -14.52 21.09 5.69
N ILE A 34 -14.11 19.98 6.32
CA ILE A 34 -14.93 19.26 7.32
C ILE A 34 -14.43 19.44 8.75
N HIS A 35 -13.11 19.48 8.97
CA HIS A 35 -12.52 19.52 10.30
C HIS A 35 -11.60 20.74 10.45
N GLY A 36 -12.11 21.79 11.09
CA GLY A 36 -11.28 22.92 11.52
C GLY A 36 -10.10 22.44 12.38
N LEU A 37 -8.89 22.72 11.90
CA LEU A 37 -7.59 22.70 12.61
C LEU A 37 -7.42 21.66 13.75
N GLN A 38 -7.30 20.38 13.41
CA GLN A 38 -6.72 19.34 14.29
C GLN A 38 -5.95 18.32 13.41
N SER A 39 -4.62 18.44 13.27
CA SER A 39 -3.51 17.89 14.08
C SER A 39 -2.99 16.53 13.58
N GLU A 40 -1.68 16.44 13.30
CA GLU A 40 -0.80 15.29 12.97
C GLU A 40 -1.37 14.10 12.16
N GLU A 41 -2.39 13.39 12.66
CA GLU A 41 -3.05 12.26 12.01
C GLU A 41 -3.62 12.64 10.63
N MET A 42 -4.05 13.89 10.48
CA MET A 42 -4.51 14.43 9.20
C MET A 42 -3.35 14.67 8.22
N LEU A 43 -2.15 15.03 8.68
CA LEU A 43 -0.94 15.11 7.84
C LEU A 43 -0.51 13.73 7.38
N GLU A 44 -0.62 12.76 8.28
CA GLU A 44 -0.37 11.36 7.98
C GLU A 44 -1.41 10.85 6.97
N ARG A 45 -2.71 11.11 7.12
CA ARG A 45 -3.72 10.78 6.09
C ARG A 45 -3.57 11.59 4.79
N ALA A 46 -3.12 12.84 4.89
CA ALA A 46 -2.80 13.69 3.73
C ALA A 46 -1.47 13.33 3.07
N GLY A 47 -0.73 12.34 3.57
CA GLY A 47 0.47 11.72 2.99
C GLY A 47 1.63 12.67 2.81
N LEU A 48 1.73 13.66 3.68
CA LEU A 48 2.91 14.49 3.75
C LEU A 48 4.05 13.66 4.36
N PRO A 49 5.30 13.84 3.91
CA PRO A 49 6.43 13.15 4.53
C PRO A 49 6.44 13.46 6.03
N LEU A 50 6.80 12.46 6.85
CA LEU A 50 6.96 12.66 8.28
C LEU A 50 7.91 13.84 8.54
N PRO A 51 7.63 14.70 9.54
CA PRO A 51 8.53 15.80 9.88
C PRO A 51 9.92 15.25 10.23
N PRO A 52 11.00 16.03 10.04
CA PRO A 52 12.37 15.61 10.37
C PRO A 52 12.57 15.13 11.81
N SER A 53 11.65 15.52 12.69
CA SER A 53 11.63 15.23 14.13
C SER A 53 11.00 13.87 14.48
N ALA A 54 10.35 13.18 13.53
CA ALA A 54 9.65 11.93 13.80
C ALA A 54 10.63 10.76 13.97
N ASP A 55 10.37 9.91 14.97
CA ASP A 55 11.10 8.65 15.13
C ASP A 55 10.76 7.72 13.96
N THR A 56 11.76 7.39 13.16
CA THR A 56 11.63 6.54 11.96
C THR A 56 12.21 5.15 12.16
N THR A 57 12.67 4.81 13.37
CA THR A 57 13.36 3.55 13.69
C THR A 57 12.54 2.31 13.31
N HIS A 58 11.20 2.41 13.36
CA HIS A 58 10.27 1.36 12.94
C HIS A 58 9.33 1.80 11.81
N ALA A 59 9.54 2.98 11.22
CA ALA A 59 8.65 3.50 10.20
C ALA A 59 8.90 2.80 8.86
N GLY A 60 7.89 2.06 8.36
CA GLY A 60 7.91 1.48 7.03
C GLY A 60 8.12 2.53 5.94
N ARG A 61 8.86 2.19 4.88
CA ARG A 61 9.18 3.14 3.81
C ARG A 61 7.91 3.45 3.01
N SER A 62 7.50 4.72 2.99
CA SER A 62 6.29 5.18 2.32
C SER A 62 6.60 6.21 1.23
N THR A 63 5.99 6.07 0.06
CA THR A 63 6.09 7.01 -1.06
C THR A 63 4.71 7.33 -1.59
N THR A 64 4.47 8.57 -2.01
CA THR A 64 3.16 8.97 -2.51
C THR A 64 3.26 9.58 -3.90
N LEU A 65 2.57 8.97 -4.86
CA LEU A 65 2.48 9.46 -6.23
C LEU A 65 1.25 10.37 -6.36
N ARG A 66 1.46 11.59 -6.85
CA ARG A 66 0.38 12.50 -7.25
C ARG A 66 0.07 12.25 -8.72
N GLY A 67 -1.21 12.11 -9.06
CA GLY A 67 -1.62 12.09 -10.46
C GLY A 67 -1.46 13.48 -11.06
N ASP A 68 -0.44 13.69 -11.89
CA ASP A 68 -0.36 14.90 -12.70
C ASP A 68 -1.39 14.80 -13.83
N SER A 69 -2.53 15.47 -13.67
CA SER A 69 -3.38 15.84 -14.81
C SER A 69 -2.56 16.76 -15.71
N ARG A 70 -1.89 16.20 -16.72
CA ARG A 70 -1.11 16.94 -17.72
C ARG A 70 -2.03 17.93 -18.45
N ASN A 71 -2.07 19.17 -17.97
CA ASN A 71 -2.48 20.30 -18.79
C ASN A 71 -1.21 20.92 -19.39
N HIS A 72 -1.17 20.96 -20.72
CA HIS A 72 -0.06 21.46 -21.51
C HIS A 72 0.10 22.98 -21.25
N GLY A 73 1.24 23.43 -20.72
CA GLY A 73 1.55 24.86 -20.68
C GLY A 73 2.37 25.33 -19.47
N ASP A 74 3.65 25.52 -19.74
CA ASP A 74 4.54 26.55 -19.20
C ASP A 74 5.05 26.41 -17.75
N GLY A 75 6.38 26.25 -17.66
CA GLY A 75 7.10 26.26 -16.40
C GLY A 75 7.10 27.66 -15.79
N ARG A 76 6.45 27.82 -14.64
CA ARG A 76 6.74 28.89 -13.67
C ARG A 76 6.18 28.53 -12.31
N LEU A 77 7.05 28.59 -11.31
CA LEU A 77 6.70 28.64 -9.89
C LEU A 77 5.70 29.78 -9.67
N ALA A 78 4.49 29.50 -9.18
CA ALA A 78 3.56 30.55 -8.77
C ALA A 78 2.72 30.16 -7.54
N ALA A 79 2.68 31.12 -6.62
CA ALA A 79 2.02 31.17 -5.31
C ALA A 79 0.48 31.03 -5.37
N PRO A 80 -0.21 30.80 -4.22
CA PRO A 80 -1.64 30.48 -4.22
C PRO A 80 -2.49 31.72 -4.52
N ARG A 81 -3.45 31.59 -5.43
CA ARG A 81 -4.53 32.57 -5.62
C ARG A 81 -5.88 31.90 -5.41
N ALA A 82 -6.71 32.60 -4.64
CA ALA A 82 -8.04 32.21 -4.20
C ALA A 82 -9.11 32.32 -5.30
N ASN A 83 -10.18 31.55 -5.10
CA ASN A 83 -11.56 31.65 -5.60
C ASN A 83 -11.81 31.62 -7.11
N GLY A 84 -12.57 30.60 -7.53
CA GLY A 84 -13.29 30.57 -8.81
C GLY A 84 -14.16 29.33 -8.92
N VAL A 85 -15.47 29.55 -9.06
CA VAL A 85 -16.56 28.57 -9.18
C VAL A 85 -16.58 27.89 -10.57
N ALA A 86 -17.14 26.68 -10.61
CA ALA A 86 -17.86 26.02 -11.73
C ALA A 86 -17.16 24.84 -12.43
N GLY A 87 -17.94 23.76 -12.61
CA GLY A 87 -17.84 22.93 -13.81
C GLY A 87 -17.78 21.43 -13.55
N ALA A 88 -18.94 20.77 -13.54
CA ALA A 88 -19.05 19.33 -13.72
C ALA A 88 -18.40 18.90 -15.05
N GLY A 89 -17.53 17.89 -15.00
CA GLY A 89 -16.93 17.26 -16.17
C GLY A 89 -16.80 15.76 -15.92
N THR A 90 -17.73 15.00 -16.50
CA THR A 90 -17.68 13.55 -16.65
C THR A 90 -16.47 13.16 -17.50
N ALA A 91 -15.44 12.61 -16.88
CA ALA A 91 -14.36 11.92 -17.58
C ALA A 91 -14.43 10.42 -17.24
N SER A 92 -15.02 9.65 -18.16
CA SER A 92 -14.87 8.19 -18.20
C SER A 92 -13.49 7.87 -18.77
N GLY A 93 -12.66 7.22 -17.96
CA GLY A 93 -11.29 6.81 -18.31
C GLY A 93 -10.47 6.83 -17.04
N ALA A 94 -10.06 5.65 -16.56
CA ALA A 94 -9.40 5.38 -15.28
C ALA A 94 -8.68 6.60 -14.68
N SER A 95 -9.41 7.42 -13.89
CA SER A 95 -8.77 8.49 -13.15
C SER A 95 -7.98 7.77 -12.07
N THR A 96 -6.64 7.79 -12.17
CA THR A 96 -5.83 7.45 -11.02
C THR A 96 -6.37 8.27 -9.84
N PRO A 97 -6.75 7.63 -8.72
CA PRO A 97 -7.21 8.36 -7.56
C PRO A 97 -6.25 9.50 -7.27
N GLU A 98 -6.77 10.68 -6.91
CA GLU A 98 -6.02 11.96 -6.87
C GLU A 98 -4.67 11.87 -6.13
N ARG A 99 -4.50 10.85 -5.27
CA ARG A 99 -3.20 10.48 -4.72
C ARG A 99 -3.15 9.03 -4.25
N ILE A 100 -2.16 8.26 -4.72
CA ILE A 100 -1.90 6.87 -4.24
C ILE A 100 -0.66 6.87 -3.37
N ARG A 101 -0.76 6.31 -2.16
CA ARG A 101 0.38 6.07 -1.27
C ARG A 101 0.74 4.60 -1.23
N PHE A 102 2.02 4.33 -1.41
CA PHE A 102 2.61 3.01 -1.25
C PHE A 102 3.35 2.96 0.07
N LYS A 103 3.15 1.89 0.84
CA LYS A 103 3.96 1.56 2.02
C LYS A 103 4.53 0.17 1.85
N ALA A 104 5.84 0.04 2.02
CA ALA A 104 6.56 -1.23 1.94
C ALA A 104 6.95 -1.74 3.33
N PHE A 105 6.91 -3.06 3.48
CA PHE A 105 7.24 -3.82 4.68
C PHE A 105 8.34 -4.83 4.34
N PRO A 106 9.62 -4.44 4.51
CA PRO A 106 10.74 -5.34 4.27
C PRO A 106 10.75 -6.48 5.31
N TYR A 107 11.50 -7.53 5.01
CA TYR A 107 11.76 -8.59 5.97
C TYR A 107 12.32 -8.04 7.29
N SER A 108 11.73 -8.44 8.42
CA SER A 108 12.08 -7.91 9.75
C SER A 108 13.28 -8.61 10.39
N GLY A 109 13.62 -9.83 9.95
CA GLY A 109 14.64 -10.67 10.58
C GLY A 109 14.17 -11.40 11.85
N VAL A 110 12.89 -11.27 12.24
CA VAL A 110 12.39 -11.85 13.51
C VAL A 110 12.17 -13.37 13.43
N ASN A 111 11.75 -13.88 12.27
CA ASN A 111 11.55 -15.30 12.01
C ASN A 111 11.58 -15.60 10.51
N ASP A 112 11.77 -16.86 10.13
CA ASP A 112 11.92 -17.25 8.72
C ASP A 112 10.61 -17.72 8.06
N TYR A 113 9.44 -17.32 8.58
CA TYR A 113 8.13 -17.72 8.05
C TYR A 113 7.72 -16.89 6.82
N MET A 114 8.59 -16.84 5.81
CA MET A 114 8.51 -15.90 4.68
C MET A 114 7.45 -16.26 3.64
N MET A 115 7.51 -17.45 3.06
CA MET A 115 6.57 -17.89 2.04
C MET A 115 6.15 -19.32 2.37
N PHE A 116 4.85 -19.59 2.38
CA PHE A 116 4.32 -20.93 2.58
C PHE A 116 3.17 -21.17 1.63
N CYS A 117 3.41 -22.09 0.71
CA CYS A 117 2.52 -22.42 -0.38
C CYS A 117 2.17 -23.90 -0.26
N GLU A 118 0.88 -24.18 -0.17
CA GLU A 118 0.33 -25.51 -0.30
C GLU A 118 -0.65 -25.53 -1.47
N THR A 119 -1.11 -26.72 -1.86
CA THR A 119 -2.13 -26.84 -2.92
C THR A 119 -3.41 -26.05 -2.60
N GLY A 120 -3.71 -25.82 -1.31
CA GLY A 120 -4.91 -25.12 -0.85
C GLY A 120 -4.78 -23.60 -0.74
N PHE A 121 -3.56 -23.05 -0.70
CA PHE A 121 -3.35 -21.62 -0.47
C PHE A 121 -1.91 -21.15 -0.77
N LEU A 122 -1.76 -19.83 -0.93
CA LEU A 122 -0.47 -19.14 -0.90
C LEU A 122 -0.45 -18.17 0.29
N SER A 123 0.61 -18.21 1.08
CA SER A 123 0.84 -17.25 2.16
C SER A 123 2.23 -16.62 2.12
N LEU A 124 2.29 -15.37 2.53
CA LEU A 124 3.49 -14.56 2.65
C LEU A 124 3.51 -13.92 4.04
N GLY A 125 4.51 -14.29 4.82
CA GLY A 125 4.74 -13.77 6.16
C GLY A 125 3.86 -14.45 7.19
N GLY A 126 4.47 -14.93 8.27
CA GLY A 126 3.80 -15.62 9.35
C GLY A 126 4.22 -15.10 10.73
N GLY A 127 3.81 -15.84 11.76
CA GLY A 127 4.11 -15.54 13.15
C GLY A 127 2.83 -15.32 13.97
N ASP A 128 2.84 -15.81 15.21
CA ASP A 128 1.72 -15.73 16.16
C ASP A 128 0.35 -16.17 15.60
N GLY A 129 0.35 -17.13 14.67
CA GLY A 129 -0.87 -17.68 14.06
C GLY A 129 -1.52 -16.81 12.98
N HIS A 130 -0.88 -15.72 12.56
CA HIS A 130 -1.40 -14.80 11.56
C HIS A 130 -0.55 -14.80 10.30
N TYR A 131 -1.16 -14.41 9.18
CA TYR A 131 -0.49 -14.24 7.89
C TYR A 131 -0.41 -12.77 7.52
N GLY A 132 0.75 -12.33 7.02
CA GLY A 132 0.91 -10.99 6.44
C GLY A 132 0.03 -10.84 5.20
N LEU A 133 0.06 -11.84 4.33
CA LEU A 133 -0.87 -12.04 3.24
C LEU A 133 -1.15 -13.53 3.09
N TRP A 134 -2.41 -13.89 2.92
CA TRP A 134 -2.87 -15.23 2.60
C TRP A 134 -3.94 -15.13 1.52
N VAL A 135 -3.90 -16.04 0.55
CA VAL A 135 -4.88 -16.15 -0.53
C VAL A 135 -5.23 -17.61 -0.72
N ASP A 136 -6.51 -17.90 -0.93
CA ASP A 136 -7.00 -19.26 -1.17
C ASP A 136 -6.60 -19.80 -2.55
N SER A 137 -6.73 -21.11 -2.74
CA SER A 137 -6.44 -21.80 -4.02
C SER A 137 -7.27 -21.32 -5.21
N SER A 138 -8.46 -20.74 -4.96
CA SER A 138 -9.29 -20.11 -6.01
C SER A 138 -8.83 -18.71 -6.40
N LEU A 139 -7.93 -18.09 -5.63
CA LEU A 139 -7.51 -16.70 -5.79
C LEU A 139 -8.68 -15.70 -5.70
N GLU A 140 -9.69 -16.02 -4.88
CA GLU A 140 -10.91 -15.22 -4.74
C GLU A 140 -11.02 -14.58 -3.35
N LYS A 141 -10.50 -15.25 -2.32
CA LYS A 141 -10.56 -14.77 -0.93
C LYS A 141 -9.17 -14.60 -0.37
N GLY A 142 -8.99 -13.52 0.38
CA GLY A 142 -7.74 -13.20 1.03
C GLY A 142 -7.89 -12.86 2.50
N VAL A 143 -6.80 -13.03 3.23
CA VAL A 143 -6.62 -12.60 4.61
C VAL A 143 -5.32 -11.82 4.72
N SER A 144 -5.33 -10.72 5.46
CA SER A 144 -4.13 -9.97 5.81
C SER A 144 -4.23 -9.46 7.23
N ALA A 145 -3.26 -9.84 8.06
CA ALA A 145 -3.13 -9.40 9.42
C ALA A 145 -1.70 -8.91 9.67
N SER A 146 -1.46 -8.36 10.86
CA SER A 146 -0.09 -8.09 11.27
C SER A 146 0.66 -9.39 11.47
N CYS A 147 1.91 -9.45 10.99
CA CYS A 147 2.79 -10.59 11.19
C CYS A 147 4.19 -10.15 11.62
N GLN A 148 4.88 -11.02 12.36
CA GLN A 148 6.23 -10.78 12.85
C GLN A 148 7.26 -10.77 11.71
N THR A 149 7.08 -11.61 10.69
CA THR A 149 8.06 -11.75 9.58
C THR A 149 8.31 -10.44 8.83
N PHE A 150 7.28 -9.61 8.65
CA PHE A 150 7.39 -8.34 7.92
C PHE A 150 7.08 -7.11 8.77
N GLY A 151 6.56 -7.28 9.98
CA GLY A 151 6.10 -6.17 10.81
C GLY A 151 5.02 -5.33 10.12
N ASN A 152 4.24 -5.93 9.21
CA ASN A 152 3.20 -5.22 8.49
C ASN A 152 1.97 -5.01 9.38
N GLU A 153 1.16 -4.02 9.04
CA GLU A 153 -0.24 -3.96 9.44
C GLU A 153 -1.14 -4.69 8.39
N PRO A 154 -2.45 -4.89 8.63
CA PRO A 154 -3.35 -5.36 7.58
C PRO A 154 -3.19 -4.54 6.29
N LEU A 155 -3.03 -5.24 5.16
CA LEU A 155 -2.71 -4.63 3.88
C LEU A 155 -3.96 -4.04 3.18
N SER A 156 -5.15 -4.49 3.55
CA SER A 156 -6.43 -4.00 3.01
C SER A 156 -7.04 -2.92 3.90
N ASP A 157 -7.66 -1.93 3.28
CA ASP A 157 -8.49 -0.92 3.96
C ASP A 157 -9.86 -1.50 4.40
N GLU A 158 -10.28 -2.65 3.85
CA GLU A 158 -11.53 -3.33 4.21
C GLU A 158 -11.43 -4.15 5.50
N GLY A 159 -10.21 -4.28 6.05
CA GLY A 159 -9.92 -5.03 7.27
C GLY A 159 -9.17 -6.33 6.99
N VAL A 160 -9.34 -7.32 7.89
CA VAL A 160 -8.52 -8.54 7.90
C VAL A 160 -8.87 -9.51 6.77
N LYS A 161 -10.14 -9.55 6.35
CA LYS A 161 -10.60 -10.39 5.24
C LYS A 161 -10.98 -9.49 4.07
N PHE A 162 -10.68 -9.94 2.86
CA PHE A 162 -11.00 -9.19 1.65
C PHE A 162 -11.30 -10.13 0.48
N ASP A 163 -12.03 -9.61 -0.49
CA ASP A 163 -12.28 -10.28 -1.76
C ASP A 163 -11.23 -9.85 -2.78
N VAL A 164 -10.78 -10.79 -3.59
CA VAL A 164 -9.77 -10.55 -4.62
C VAL A 164 -10.48 -10.23 -5.94
N LEU A 165 -10.22 -9.04 -6.47
CA LEU A 165 -10.75 -8.63 -7.77
C LEU A 165 -9.91 -9.14 -8.94
N GLY A 166 -8.61 -9.34 -8.72
CA GLY A 166 -7.66 -9.84 -9.70
C GLY A 166 -6.29 -10.08 -9.08
N VAL A 167 -5.57 -11.05 -9.63
CA VAL A 167 -4.18 -11.36 -9.26
C VAL A 167 -3.31 -11.22 -10.49
N GLU A 168 -2.22 -10.50 -10.36
CA GLU A 168 -1.21 -10.36 -11.41
C GLU A 168 0.13 -10.88 -10.88
N VAL A 169 0.79 -11.72 -11.67
CA VAL A 169 2.14 -12.21 -11.38
C VAL A 169 3.06 -11.74 -12.49
N TRP A 170 4.11 -11.04 -12.08
CA TRP A 170 5.07 -10.42 -12.99
C TRP A 170 6.44 -11.06 -12.80
N TYR A 171 7.09 -11.40 -13.90
CA TYR A 171 8.49 -11.84 -13.91
C TYR A 171 9.32 -10.82 -14.69
N VAL A 172 10.47 -10.42 -14.11
CA VAL A 172 11.41 -9.49 -14.73
C VAL A 172 12.73 -10.23 -14.92
N GLY A 173 13.05 -10.57 -16.17
CA GLY A 173 14.23 -11.33 -16.56
C GLY A 173 14.19 -11.69 -18.05
N ALA A 174 15.29 -12.25 -18.57
CA ALA A 174 15.41 -12.76 -19.94
C ALA A 174 15.40 -14.30 -19.93
#